data_AF-A0A357EZS2-F1
#
_entry.id   AF-A0A357EZS2-F1
#
_cell.length_a   1.000
_cell.length_b   1.000
_cell.length_c   1.000
_cell.angle_alpha   90.00
_cell.angle_beta   90.00
_cell.angle_gamma   90.00
#
_symmetry.space_group_name_H-M   'P 1'
#
loop_
_entity.id
_entity.type
_entity.pdbx_description
1 polymer ?
#
loop_
_entity_poly.entity_id
_entity_poly.type
_entity_poly.pdbx_seq_one_letter_code
_entity_poly.pdbx_strand_id
1 'polypeptide(L)'
;MIAISRGLPIKRTDRSLAVLPLSHIFERTVFYVLCANGVSIHYCSSFDQLASHLQEVKPTIMTAVPRLFEQVYHKIVKKGKSAGGWKTSLFCWALGVGQEYWAARDAHSTISASLGAKHALASRLVFSKWRAGVGGSLRFFVS
;
A
#
# COMPACT_ATOMS: atom_id res chain seq x y z
N MET A 1 -12.45 5.35 25.92
CA MET A 1 -11.99 5.84 24.59
C MET A 1 -10.48 5.62 24.53
N ILE A 2 -9.99 4.76 23.63
CA ILE A 2 -8.55 4.40 23.58
C ILE A 2 -7.76 5.61 23.07
N ALA A 3 -6.69 6.02 23.76
CA ALA A 3 -5.92 7.23 23.47
C ALA A 3 -5.44 7.32 22.01
N ILE A 4 -5.08 6.17 21.41
CA ILE A 4 -4.58 6.04 20.03
C ILE A 4 -5.65 6.46 18.99
N SER A 5 -6.93 6.34 19.33
CA SER A 5 -8.03 6.64 18.41
C SER A 5 -8.18 8.11 18.06
N ARG A 6 -7.55 9.03 18.83
CA ARG A 6 -7.61 10.48 18.55
C ARG A 6 -6.55 10.94 17.54
N GLY A 7 -5.47 10.17 17.36
CA GLY A 7 -4.36 10.51 16.45
C GLY A 7 -4.49 9.93 15.05
N LEU A 8 -5.29 8.88 14.87
CA LEU A 8 -5.45 8.20 13.58
C LEU A 8 -6.82 8.51 12.95
N PRO A 9 -6.89 8.83 11.65
CA PRO A 9 -8.13 9.18 10.96
C PRO A 9 -8.97 7.92 10.62
N ILE A 10 -9.29 7.12 11.64
CA ILE A 10 -10.09 5.88 11.55
C ILE A 10 -11.58 6.26 11.52
N LYS A 11 -12.30 5.71 10.54
CA LYS A 11 -13.74 5.88 10.34
C LYS A 11 -14.45 4.55 10.54
N ARG A 12 -15.69 4.57 11.01
CA ARG A 12 -16.55 3.36 11.11
C ARG A 12 -16.76 2.65 9.78
N THR A 13 -16.69 3.38 8.67
CA THR A 13 -16.83 2.84 7.31
C THR A 13 -15.54 2.22 6.77
N ASP A 14 -14.45 2.25 7.54
CA ASP A 14 -13.19 1.65 7.11
C ASP A 14 -13.28 0.12 7.12
N ARG A 15 -12.46 -0.49 6.26
CA ARG A 15 -12.28 -1.94 6.19
C ARG A 15 -10.81 -2.25 6.41
N SER A 16 -10.51 -3.10 7.37
CA SER A 16 -9.16 -3.56 7.66
C SER A 16 -8.91 -4.94 7.09
N LEU A 17 -7.70 -5.15 6.56
CA LEU A 17 -7.18 -6.46 6.22
C LEU A 17 -5.96 -6.76 7.12
N ALA A 18 -6.10 -7.78 7.95
CA ALA A 18 -5.06 -8.29 8.83
C ALA A 18 -4.29 -9.41 8.12
N VAL A 19 -2.97 -9.26 8.03
CA VAL A 19 -2.06 -10.30 7.49
C VAL A 19 -1.33 -11.08 8.57
N LEU A 20 -1.41 -10.61 9.81
CA LEU A 20 -0.80 -11.25 10.97
C LEU A 20 -1.87 -12.04 11.74
N PRO A 21 -1.46 -13.12 12.42
CA PRO A 21 -2.35 -13.84 13.31
C PRO A 21 -2.64 -13.03 14.57
N LEU A 22 -3.82 -13.22 15.16
CA LEU A 22 -4.24 -12.61 16.44
C LEU A 22 -3.34 -12.99 17.62
N SER A 23 -2.55 -14.06 17.50
CA SER A 23 -1.53 -14.43 18.49
C SER A 23 -0.42 -13.39 18.61
N HIS A 24 -0.20 -12.57 17.57
CA HIS A 24 0.81 -11.54 17.57
C HIS A 24 0.31 -10.29 18.31
N ILE A 25 1.06 -9.82 19.32
CA ILE A 25 0.62 -8.73 20.21
C ILE A 25 0.32 -7.42 19.48
N PHE A 26 1.05 -7.13 18.40
CA PHE A 26 0.77 -5.98 17.54
C PHE A 26 -0.61 -6.08 16.89
N GLU A 27 -0.93 -7.24 16.29
CA GLU A 27 -2.22 -7.45 15.64
C GLU A 27 -3.36 -7.45 16.66
N ARG A 28 -3.13 -8.05 17.83
CA ARG A 28 -4.11 -8.01 18.94
C ARG A 28 -4.38 -6.59 19.43
N THR A 29 -3.36 -5.74 19.47
CA THR A 29 -3.51 -4.33 19.86
C THR A 29 -4.32 -3.57 18.82
N VAL A 30 -3.97 -3.72 17.53
CA VAL A 30 -4.71 -3.10 16.43
C VAL A 30 -6.16 -3.59 16.39
N PHE A 31 -6.39 -4.88 16.58
CA PHE A 31 -7.72 -5.47 16.68
C PHE A 31 -8.58 -4.75 17.72
N TYR A 32 -8.09 -4.55 18.94
CA TYR A 32 -8.85 -3.82 19.96
C TYR A 32 -9.15 -2.37 19.56
N VAL A 33 -8.20 -1.67 18.91
CA VAL A 33 -8.43 -0.31 18.41
C VAL A 33 -9.50 -0.27 17.32
N LEU A 34 -9.45 -1.21 16.37
CA LEU A 34 -10.37 -1.30 15.25
C LEU A 34 -11.78 -1.71 15.72
N CYS A 35 -11.88 -2.67 16.64
CA CYS A 35 -13.15 -3.06 17.26
C CYS A 35 -13.78 -1.89 18.03
N ALA A 36 -13.00 -1.15 18.82
CA ALA A 36 -13.49 0.02 19.53
C ALA A 36 -14.00 1.14 18.59
N ASN A 37 -13.51 1.16 17.35
CA ASN A 37 -13.93 2.10 16.31
C ASN A 37 -15.00 1.55 15.36
N GLY A 38 -15.51 0.33 15.58
CA GLY A 38 -16.54 -0.29 14.74
C GLY A 38 -16.07 -0.59 13.31
N VAL A 39 -14.77 -0.79 13.10
CA VAL A 39 -14.20 -1.11 11.78
C VAL A 39 -14.41 -2.59 11.45
N SER A 40 -14.69 -2.89 10.18
CA SER A 40 -14.78 -4.29 9.72
C SER A 40 -13.39 -4.89 9.52
N ILE A 41 -13.08 -5.99 10.23
CA ILE A 41 -11.76 -6.62 10.23
C ILE A 41 -11.82 -7.93 9.43
N HIS A 42 -10.93 -8.07 8.45
CA HIS A 42 -10.83 -9.26 7.59
C HIS A 42 -9.48 -9.91 7.80
N TYR A 43 -9.43 -11.23 7.94
CA TYR A 43 -8.19 -11.96 8.10
C TYR A 43 -7.77 -12.63 6.80
N CYS A 44 -6.52 -12.44 6.43
CA CYS A 44 -5.91 -13.12 5.31
C CYS A 44 -5.38 -14.48 5.80
N SER A 45 -5.89 -15.58 5.24
CA SER A 45 -5.50 -16.95 5.60
C SER A 45 -4.04 -17.28 5.25
N SER A 46 -3.49 -16.67 4.20
CA SER A 46 -2.11 -16.87 3.78
C SER A 46 -1.57 -15.69 2.96
N PHE A 47 -0.25 -15.47 2.96
CA PHE A 47 0.40 -14.44 2.14
C PHE A 47 0.27 -14.67 0.63
N ASP A 48 0.05 -15.92 0.20
CA ASP A 48 -0.16 -16.22 -1.22
C ASP A 48 -1.51 -15.74 -1.72
N GLN A 49 -2.53 -15.78 -0.86
CA GLN A 49 -3.87 -15.28 -1.14
C GLN A 49 -4.03 -13.78 -0.85
N LEU A 50 -2.98 -13.10 -0.39
CA LEU A 50 -3.05 -11.69 -0.05
C LEU A 50 -3.53 -10.83 -1.23
N ALA A 51 -3.03 -11.11 -2.43
CA ALA A 51 -3.41 -10.33 -3.62
C ALA A 51 -4.90 -10.48 -3.97
N SER A 52 -5.46 -11.68 -3.83
CA SER A 52 -6.90 -11.90 -4.07
C SER A 52 -7.74 -11.23 -2.99
N HIS A 53 -7.38 -11.37 -1.72
CA HIS A 53 -8.12 -10.72 -0.62
C HIS A 53 -8.03 -9.20 -0.67
N LEU A 54 -6.91 -8.62 -1.09
CA LEU A 54 -6.79 -7.17 -1.32
C LEU A 54 -7.78 -6.67 -2.39
N GLN A 55 -8.00 -7.44 -3.45
CA GLN A 55 -8.94 -7.08 -4.52
C GLN A 55 -10.40 -7.27 -4.12
N GLU A 56 -10.68 -8.28 -3.30
CA GLU A 56 -12.02 -8.60 -2.80
C GLU A 56 -12.46 -7.62 -1.71
N VAL A 57 -11.67 -7.49 -0.64
CA VAL A 57 -11.99 -6.68 0.54
C VAL A 57 -11.83 -5.19 0.26
N LYS A 58 -10.89 -4.82 -0.64
CA LYS A 58 -10.50 -3.43 -0.92
C LYS A 58 -10.32 -2.64 0.39
N PRO A 59 -9.39 -3.06 1.26
CA PRO A 59 -9.22 -2.47 2.57
C PRO A 59 -8.84 -0.99 2.46
N THR A 60 -9.30 -0.20 3.41
CA THR A 60 -8.95 1.21 3.55
C THR A 60 -7.82 1.41 4.56
N ILE A 61 -7.64 0.48 5.49
CA ILE A 61 -6.57 0.43 6.48
C ILE A 61 -5.98 -0.98 6.47
N MET A 62 -4.68 -1.12 6.71
CA MET A 62 -4.04 -2.43 6.73
C MET A 62 -2.87 -2.44 7.71
N THR A 63 -2.70 -3.53 8.44
CA THR A 63 -1.47 -3.77 9.20
C THR A 63 -0.38 -4.24 8.25
N ALA A 64 0.78 -3.61 8.30
CA ALA A 64 1.92 -3.94 7.47
C ALA A 64 3.17 -4.05 8.31
N VAL A 65 3.97 -5.06 8.04
CA VAL A 65 5.29 -5.24 8.65
C VAL A 65 6.37 -5.05 7.58
N PRO A 66 7.63 -4.74 7.94
CA PRO A 66 8.71 -4.57 6.98
C PRO A 66 8.80 -5.70 5.95
N ARG A 67 8.64 -6.94 6.42
CA ARG A 67 8.63 -8.13 5.57
C ARG A 67 7.52 -8.13 4.52
N LEU A 68 6.34 -7.57 4.83
CA LEU A 68 5.24 -7.45 3.87
C LEU A 68 5.64 -6.54 2.72
N PHE A 69 6.23 -5.37 3.02
CA PHE A 69 6.67 -4.42 2.01
C PHE A 69 7.74 -5.03 1.10
N GLU A 70 8.72 -5.74 1.67
CA GLU A 70 9.74 -6.47 0.90
C GLU A 70 9.11 -7.48 -0.06
N GLN A 71 8.19 -8.32 0.42
CA GLN A 71 7.55 -9.36 -0.39
C GLN A 71 6.71 -8.77 -1.52
N VAL A 72 5.94 -7.73 -1.22
CA VAL A 72 5.15 -7.00 -2.21
C VAL A 72 6.08 -6.38 -3.26
N TYR A 73 7.17 -5.73 -2.84
CA TYR A 73 8.19 -5.18 -3.73
C TYR A 73 8.78 -6.25 -4.65
N HIS A 74 9.22 -7.39 -4.12
CA HIS A 74 9.75 -8.49 -4.92
C HIS A 74 8.74 -9.03 -5.94
N LYS A 75 7.46 -9.20 -5.54
CA LYS A 75 6.39 -9.62 -6.46
C LYS A 75 6.18 -8.61 -7.58
N ILE A 76 6.18 -7.31 -7.28
CA ILE A 76 6.04 -6.24 -8.29
C ILE A 76 7.22 -6.22 -9.23
N VAL A 77 8.45 -6.22 -8.71
CA VAL A 77 9.67 -6.18 -9.53
C VAL A 77 9.77 -7.42 -10.42
N LYS A 78 9.45 -8.60 -9.89
CA LYS A 78 9.41 -9.84 -10.66
C LYS A 78 8.38 -9.73 -11.79
N LYS A 79 7.17 -9.26 -11.50
CA LYS A 79 6.09 -9.08 -12.50
C LYS A 79 6.47 -8.04 -13.56
N GLY A 80 7.06 -6.92 -13.16
CA GLY A 80 7.53 -5.85 -14.04
C GLY A 80 8.65 -6.31 -14.97
N LYS A 81 9.63 -7.07 -14.45
CA LYS A 81 10.72 -7.65 -15.25
C LYS A 81 10.26 -8.78 -16.17
N SER A 82 9.32 -9.61 -15.70
CA SER A 82 8.76 -10.72 -16.50
C SER A 82 7.85 -10.27 -17.65
N ALA A 83 7.40 -9.01 -17.65
CA ALA A 83 6.52 -8.49 -18.70
C ALA A 83 7.21 -8.39 -20.08
N GLY A 84 8.54 -8.40 -20.12
CA GLY A 84 9.36 -8.44 -21.32
C GLY A 84 9.31 -7.17 -22.18
N GLY A 85 10.40 -6.94 -22.94
CA GLY A 85 10.49 -5.89 -23.95
C GLY A 85 10.24 -4.48 -23.43
N TRP A 86 9.46 -3.69 -24.18
CA TRP A 86 9.19 -2.28 -23.90
C TRP A 86 8.48 -2.03 -22.57
N LYS A 87 7.72 -3.01 -22.06
CA LYS A 87 6.99 -2.90 -20.78
C LYS A 87 7.93 -2.90 -19.59
N THR A 88 9.01 -3.67 -19.65
CA THR A 88 10.04 -3.67 -18.61
C THR A 88 10.79 -2.34 -18.58
N SER A 89 11.16 -1.80 -19.75
CA SER A 89 11.80 -0.48 -19.83
C SER A 89 10.90 0.64 -19.31
N LEU A 90 9.60 0.59 -19.63
CA LEU A 90 8.62 1.53 -19.09
C LEU A 90 8.47 1.44 -17.57
N PHE A 91 8.51 0.22 -17.01
CA PHE A 91 8.48 0.00 -15.57
C PHE A 91 9.73 0.56 -14.87
N CYS A 92 10.92 0.29 -15.41
CA CYS A 92 12.18 0.84 -14.88
C CYS A 92 12.20 2.37 -14.98
N TRP A 93 11.73 2.94 -16.09
CA TRP A 93 11.61 4.39 -16.25
C TRP A 93 10.64 5.00 -15.22
N ALA A 94 9.46 4.39 -15.01
CA ALA A 94 8.49 4.85 -14.02
C ALA A 94 9.03 4.75 -12.58
N LEU A 95 9.83 3.72 -12.26
CA LEU A 95 10.52 3.61 -10.97
C LEU A 95 11.53 4.75 -10.76
N GLY A 96 12.35 5.06 -11.77
CA GLY A 96 13.32 6.17 -11.70
C GLY A 96 12.64 7.52 -11.50
N VAL A 97 11.61 7.82 -12.30
CA VAL A 97 10.81 9.05 -12.16
C VAL A 97 10.16 9.13 -10.77
N GLY A 98 9.67 8.00 -10.24
CA GLY A 98 9.13 7.94 -8.89
C GLY A 98 10.16 8.29 -7.82
N GLN A 99 11.35 7.69 -7.90
CA GLN A 99 12.45 7.96 -6.96
C GLN A 99 12.89 9.42 -7.00
N GLU A 100 13.09 10.00 -8.20
CA GLU A 100 13.45 11.41 -8.35
C GLU A 100 12.38 12.34 -7.77
N TYR A 101 11.10 12.04 -8.02
CA TYR A 101 9.98 12.83 -7.49
C TYR A 101 9.91 12.80 -5.96
N TRP A 102 10.02 11.60 -5.36
CA TRP A 102 9.98 11.46 -3.90
C TRP A 102 11.22 12.02 -3.24
N ALA A 103 12.42 11.84 -3.81
CA ALA A 103 13.66 12.44 -3.32
C ALA A 103 13.63 13.97 -3.35
N ALA A 104 13.13 14.57 -4.45
CA ALA A 104 12.97 16.02 -4.55
C ALA A 104 11.93 16.57 -3.54
N ARG A 105 10.86 15.81 -3.31
CA ARG A 105 9.82 16.15 -2.33
C ARG A 105 10.32 16.09 -0.88
N ASP A 106 11.10 15.07 -0.55
CA ASP A 106 11.68 14.89 0.79
C ASP A 106 12.77 15.94 1.07
N ALA A 107 13.54 16.32 0.05
CA ALA A 107 14.51 17.40 0.11
C ALA A 107 13.90 18.82 0.12
N HIS A 108 12.56 18.96 0.27
CA HIS A 108 11.82 20.22 0.19
C HIS A 108 12.17 21.10 -1.04
N SER A 109 12.66 20.48 -2.11
CA SER A 109 13.14 21.19 -3.30
C SER A 109 11.99 21.49 -4.26
N THR A 110 12.14 22.52 -5.09
CA THR A 110 11.13 22.88 -6.11
C THR A 110 10.95 21.76 -7.12
N ILE A 111 9.79 21.10 -7.08
CA ILE A 111 9.43 20.07 -8.05
C ILE A 111 9.27 20.75 -9.41
N SER A 112 10.20 20.52 -10.33
CA SER A 112 10.10 21.03 -11.71
C SER A 112 8.81 20.53 -12.36
N ALA A 113 8.06 21.41 -13.04
CA ALA A 113 6.81 21.08 -13.72
C ALA A 113 6.95 19.89 -14.69
N SER A 114 8.14 19.74 -15.29
CA SER A 114 8.50 18.60 -16.15
C SER A 114 8.54 17.27 -15.41
N LEU A 115 9.06 17.25 -14.17
CA LEU A 115 9.11 16.08 -13.30
C LEU A 115 7.71 15.70 -12.81
N GLY A 116 6.88 16.70 -12.49
CA GLY A 116 5.47 16.51 -12.13
C GLY A 116 4.65 15.87 -13.26
N ALA A 117 4.84 16.33 -14.50
CA ALA A 117 4.19 15.74 -15.67
C ALA A 117 4.63 14.29 -15.93
N LYS A 118 5.94 14.00 -15.84
CA LYS A 118 6.47 12.63 -15.94
C LYS A 118 5.91 11.72 -14.85
N HIS A 119 5.84 12.21 -13.61
CA HIS A 119 5.25 11.47 -12.49
C HIS A 119 3.75 11.22 -12.71
N ALA A 120 2.99 12.21 -13.21
CA ALA A 120 1.58 12.03 -13.55
C ALA A 120 1.40 10.94 -14.62
N LEU A 121 2.25 10.93 -15.66
CA LEU A 121 2.22 9.92 -16.72
C LEU A 121 2.55 8.53 -16.19
N ALA A 122 3.64 8.41 -15.42
CA ALA A 122 4.02 7.17 -14.74
C ALA A 122 2.92 6.68 -13.78
N SER A 123 2.26 7.62 -13.10
CA SER A 123 1.17 7.30 -12.18
C SER A 123 -0.08 6.74 -12.84
N ARG A 124 -0.36 7.20 -14.06
CA ARG A 124 -1.52 6.76 -14.83
C ARG A 124 -1.25 5.46 -15.58
N LEU A 125 -0.01 5.22 -16.02
CA LEU A 125 0.36 4.04 -16.80
C LEU A 125 0.77 2.83 -15.94
N VAL A 126 1.53 3.08 -14.86
CA VAL A 126 2.15 2.04 -14.04
C VAL A 126 1.56 2.03 -12.62
N PHE A 127 1.58 3.15 -11.90
CA PHE A 127 1.12 3.17 -10.50
C PHE A 127 -0.40 2.95 -10.36
N SER A 128 -1.20 3.23 -11.39
CA SER A 128 -2.65 2.96 -11.40
C SER A 128 -2.94 1.45 -11.38
N LYS A 129 -2.24 0.68 -12.23
CA LYS A 129 -2.35 -0.79 -12.30
C LYS A 129 -1.88 -1.45 -11.00
N TRP A 130 -0.84 -0.88 -10.40
CA TRP A 130 -0.36 -1.37 -9.11
C TRP A 130 -1.34 -1.05 -7.98
N ARG A 131 -1.82 0.20 -7.86
CA ARG A 131 -2.84 0.58 -6.88
C ARG A 131 -4.12 -0.24 -7.02
N ALA A 132 -4.55 -0.52 -8.25
CA ALA A 132 -5.67 -1.41 -8.53
C ALA A 132 -5.40 -2.84 -8.00
N GLY A 133 -4.16 -3.32 -8.11
CA GLY A 133 -3.73 -4.61 -7.54
C GLY A 133 -3.80 -4.69 -6.01
N VAL A 134 -3.65 -3.56 -5.32
CA VAL A 134 -3.71 -3.47 -3.83
C VAL A 134 -5.14 -3.10 -3.35
N GLY A 135 -6.13 -3.05 -4.23
CA GLY A 135 -7.53 -2.76 -3.90
C GLY A 135 -7.94 -1.28 -4.03
N GLY A 136 -6.99 -0.39 -4.33
CA GLY A 136 -7.23 1.00 -4.77
C GLY A 136 -7.82 1.97 -3.74
N SER A 137 -8.26 1.47 -2.58
CA SER A 137 -8.96 2.25 -1.55
C SER A 137 -8.13 2.47 -0.28
N LEU A 138 -6.90 2.01 -0.27
CA LEU A 138 -6.04 1.99 0.90
C LEU A 138 -5.52 3.40 1.21
N ARG A 139 -5.80 3.87 2.43
CA ARG A 139 -5.53 5.25 2.89
C ARG A 139 -4.21 5.32 3.65
N PHE A 140 -3.96 4.35 4.51
CA PHE A 140 -2.71 4.27 5.29
C PHE A 140 -2.43 2.85 5.75
N PHE A 141 -1.16 2.59 6.04
CA PHE A 141 -0.69 1.38 6.69
C PHE A 141 -0.37 1.67 8.15
N VAL A 142 -0.55 0.67 9.01
CA VAL A 142 -0.09 0.69 10.40
C VAL A 142 1.04 -0.32 10.50
N SER A 143 2.24 0.15 10.86
CA SER A 143 3.46 -0.65 11.03
C SER A 143 4.10 -0.37 12.38
#